data_AF-A0A6A6I7Q4-F1
#
_entry.id   AF-A0A6A6I7Q4-F1
#
_cell.length_a   1.000
_cell.length_b   1.000
_cell.length_c   1.000
_cell.angle_alpha   90.00
_cell.angle_beta   90.00
_cell.angle_gamma   90.00
#
_symmetry.space_group_name_H-M   'P 1'
#
loop_
_entity.id
_entity.type
_entity.pdbx_description
1 polymer ?
#
loop_
_entity_poly.entity_id
_entity_poly.type
_entity_poly.pdbx_seq_one_letter_code
_entity_poly.pdbx_strand_id
1 'polypeptide(L)' 'MRLTVVITTLIVALTSALPDPTPQGYTGPCSVTDCGVSHLDCRNKGNLCVPWPSTDPALRKGCTCSLG' A
#
# COMPACT_ATOMS: atom_id res chain seq x y z
N MET A 1 34.29 10.46 28.16
CA MET A 1 33.70 11.60 27.42
C MET A 1 33.60 11.38 25.91
N ARG A 2 34.54 10.67 25.24
CA ARG A 2 34.45 10.42 23.79
C ARG A 2 33.54 9.25 23.39
N LEU A 3 33.43 8.22 24.24
CA LEU A 3 32.60 7.03 23.96
C LEU A 3 31.09 7.36 23.91
N THR A 4 30.62 8.28 24.76
CA THR A 4 29.21 8.70 24.84
C THR A 4 28.74 9.43 23.58
N VAL A 5 29.65 10.16 22.91
CA VAL A 5 29.36 10.86 21.65
C VAL A 5 29.17 9.85 20.51
N VAL A 6 30.00 8.81 20.44
CA VAL A 6 29.90 7.78 19.39
C VAL A 6 28.58 7.00 19.50
N ILE A 7 28.16 6.67 20.73
CA ILE A 7 26.91 5.92 20.96
C ILE A 7 25.69 6.76 20.60
N THR A 8 25.67 8.05 20.94
CA THR A 8 24.54 8.95 20.64
C THR A 8 24.39 9.21 19.14
N THR A 9 25.50 9.30 18.40
CA THR A 9 25.43 9.41 16.92
C THR A 9 24.92 8.14 16.25
N LEU A 10 25.22 6.96 16.81
CA LEU A 10 24.78 5.69 16.24
C LEU A 10 23.25 5.56 16.31
N ILE A 11 22.66 5.90 17.46
CA ILE A 11 21.21 5.73 17.74
C ILE A 11 20.36 6.62 16.81
N VAL A 12 20.81 7.85 16.52
CA VAL A 12 20.10 8.76 15.62
C VAL A 12 20.14 8.28 14.16
N ALA A 13 21.18 7.58 13.74
CA ALA A 13 21.28 7.05 12.38
C ALA A 13 20.32 5.88 12.09
N LEU A 14 19.86 5.16 13.13
CA LEU A 14 18.97 4.01 12.96
C LEU A 14 17.51 4.41 12.71
N THR A 15 17.07 5.59 13.16
CA THR A 15 15.65 5.99 13.04
C THR A 15 15.25 6.45 11.64
N SER A 16 16.21 6.88 10.80
CA SER A 16 15.96 7.28 9.41
C SER A 16 15.93 6.13 8.41
N ALA A 17 16.23 4.90 8.84
CA ALA A 17 16.25 3.71 7.98
C ALA A 17 14.99 2.83 8.14
N LEU A 18 14.05 3.20 9.02
CA LEU A 18 12.77 2.49 9.08
C LEU A 18 11.93 2.92 7.87
N PRO A 19 11.50 1.99 7.00
CA PRO A 19 10.51 2.30 6.00
C PRO A 19 9.26 2.83 6.69
N ASP A 20 8.68 3.89 6.13
CA ASP A 20 7.48 4.55 6.63
C ASP A 20 6.43 3.52 7.08
N PRO A 21 5.95 3.55 8.34
CA PRO A 21 4.94 2.62 8.82
C PRO A 21 3.55 2.92 8.27
N THR A 22 3.43 3.81 7.27
CA THR A 22 2.18 3.95 6.54
C THR A 22 1.88 2.60 5.90
N PRO A 23 0.72 1.98 6.19
CA PRO A 23 0.32 0.80 5.46
C PRO A 23 0.39 1.18 3.98
N GLN A 24 1.18 0.43 3.20
CA GLN A 24 1.27 0.57 1.74
C GLN A 24 -0.03 0.05 1.11
N GLY A 25 -1.16 0.51 1.65
CA GLY A 25 -2.48 0.30 1.13
C GLY A 25 -2.48 0.73 -0.32
N TYR A 26 -3.08 -0.08 -1.18
CA TYR A 26 -3.14 0.23 -2.60
C TYR A 26 -3.85 1.58 -2.81
N THR A 27 -3.07 2.58 -3.25
CA THR A 27 -3.52 3.94 -3.57
C THR A 27 -3.82 4.14 -5.05
N GLY A 28 -3.62 3.11 -5.88
CA GLY A 28 -3.89 3.17 -7.31
C GLY A 28 -5.38 3.41 -7.62
N PRO A 29 -5.70 3.99 -8.78
CA PRO A 29 -7.09 4.13 -9.21
C PRO A 29 -7.72 2.74 -9.35
N CYS A 30 -8.95 2.61 -8.86
CA CYS A 30 -9.77 1.43 -9.12
C CYS A 30 -10.77 1.77 -10.20
N SER A 31 -10.23 1.87 -11.42
CA SER A 31 -11.04 2.09 -12.59
C SER A 31 -11.68 0.78 -13.03
N VAL A 32 -12.92 0.85 -13.50
CA VAL A 32 -13.62 -0.31 -14.08
C VAL A 32 -12.97 -0.79 -15.37
N THR A 33 -12.23 0.07 -16.09
CA THR A 33 -11.50 -0.28 -17.32
C THR A 33 -10.08 -0.74 -17.08
N ASP A 34 -9.56 -0.55 -15.86
CA ASP A 34 -8.16 -0.79 -15.52
C ASP A 34 -8.06 -1.16 -14.03
N CYS A 35 -8.55 -2.34 -13.70
CA CYS A 35 -8.79 -2.76 -12.33
C CYS A 35 -7.66 -3.63 -11.78
N GLY A 36 -7.02 -3.13 -10.72
CA GLY A 36 -6.01 -3.84 -9.96
C GLY A 36 -4.69 -4.02 -10.70
N VAL A 37 -3.78 -4.79 -10.09
CA VAL A 37 -2.43 -5.07 -10.64
C VAL A 37 -2.46 -5.81 -11.98
N SER A 38 -3.57 -6.47 -12.29
CA SER A 38 -3.75 -7.24 -13.52
C SER A 38 -4.38 -6.41 -14.64
N HIS A 39 -4.62 -5.10 -14.44
CA HIS A 39 -5.15 -4.19 -15.46
C HIS A 39 -6.44 -4.75 -16.12
N LEU A 40 -7.35 -5.27 -15.30
CA LEU A 40 -8.54 -5.97 -15.78
C LEU A 40 -9.65 -4.99 -16.18
N ASP A 41 -10.28 -5.20 -17.35
CA ASP A 41 -11.51 -4.52 -17.72
C ASP A 41 -12.72 -5.26 -17.13
N CYS A 42 -13.28 -4.72 -16.05
CA CYS A 42 -14.47 -5.24 -15.37
C CYS A 42 -15.78 -4.93 -16.13
N ARG A 43 -15.78 -3.99 -17.09
CA ARG A 43 -17.00 -3.59 -17.81
C ARG A 43 -17.57 -4.72 -18.65
N ASN A 44 -16.71 -5.58 -19.17
CA ASN A 44 -17.09 -6.65 -20.11
C ASN A 44 -18.02 -7.70 -19.47
N LYS A 45 -18.13 -7.72 -18.13
CA LYS A 45 -19.02 -8.63 -17.38
C LYS A 45 -20.08 -7.89 -16.55
N GLY A 46 -20.15 -6.56 -16.64
CA GLY A 46 -20.98 -5.74 -15.74
C GLY A 46 -20.46 -5.72 -14.29
N ASN A 47 -19.18 -6.01 -14.10
CA ASN A 47 -18.57 -6.12 -12.77
C ASN A 47 -18.07 -4.75 -12.28
N LEU A 48 -18.08 -4.58 -10.96
CA LEU A 48 -17.52 -3.42 -10.29
C LEU A 48 -16.06 -3.66 -9.95
N CYS A 49 -15.23 -2.63 -10.06
CA CYS A 49 -13.86 -2.66 -9.57
C CYS A 49 -13.86 -2.27 -8.09
N VAL A 50 -13.65 -3.25 -7.19
CA VAL A 50 -13.78 -3.06 -5.75
C VAL A 50 -12.43 -3.27 -5.03
N PRO A 51 -12.21 -2.61 -3.87
CA PRO A 51 -11.07 -2.90 -3.01
C PRO A 51 -10.97 -4.39 -2.66
N TRP A 52 -9.75 -4.94 -2.67
CA TRP A 52 -9.48 -6.33 -2.29
C TRP A 52 -8.21 -6.46 -1.43
N PRO A 53 -8.16 -7.39 -0.45
CA PRO A 53 -9.26 -8.21 0.07
C PRO A 53 -10.17 -7.49 1.07
N SER A 54 -9.80 -6.26 1.47
CA SER A 54 -10.55 -5.44 2.40
C SER A 54 -10.85 -4.08 1.78
N THR A 55 -11.97 -3.50 2.20
CA THR A 55 -12.34 -2.10 1.93
C THR A 55 -11.57 -1.11 2.80
N ASP A 56 -10.96 -1.58 3.90
CA ASP A 56 -10.09 -0.77 4.74
C ASP A 56 -8.83 -0.36 3.93
N PRO A 57 -8.57 0.94 3.74
CA PRO A 57 -7.40 1.44 3.02
C PRO A 57 -6.08 0.86 3.54
N ALA A 58 -5.96 0.63 4.86
CA ALA A 58 -4.76 0.11 5.48
C ALA A 58 -4.52 -1.38 5.17
N LEU A 59 -5.57 -2.13 4.85
CA LEU A 59 -5.52 -3.58 4.60
C LEU A 59 -5.72 -3.92 3.12
N ARG A 60 -6.04 -2.91 2.30
CA ARG A 60 -6.25 -3.07 0.88
C ARG A 60 -4.93 -3.33 0.18
N LYS A 61 -4.85 -4.46 -0.52
CA LYS A 61 -3.68 -4.81 -1.34
C LYS A 61 -3.85 -4.41 -2.79
N GLY A 62 -5.08 -4.17 -3.23
CA GLY A 62 -5.38 -3.90 -4.63
C GLY A 62 -6.85 -3.67 -4.90
N CYS A 63 -7.17 -3.90 -6.17
CA CYS A 63 -8.52 -3.98 -6.66
C CYS A 63 -8.78 -5.26 -7.42
N THR A 64 -10.02 -5.71 -7.42
CA THR A 64 -10.49 -6.86 -8.17
C THR A 64 -11.84 -6.58 -8.79
N CYS A 65 -12.17 -7.28 -9.87
CA CYS A 65 -13.51 -7.26 -10.42
C CYS A 65 -14.42 -8.15 -9.58
N SER A 66 -15.45 -7.56 -8.97
CA SER A 66 -16.52 -8.30 -8.29
C SER A 66 -17.84 -8.15 -9.04
N LEU A 67 -18.64 -9.21 -9.03
CA LEU A 67 -20.07 -9.11 -9.37
C LEU A 67 -20.72 -8.25 -8.28
N GLY A 68 -21.45 -7.21 -8.69
CA GLY A 68 -22.20 -6.32 -7.80
C GLY A 68 -23.54 -6.92 -7.39
#